data_AF-A0A5C6QRM6-F1
#
_entry.id   AF-A0A5C6QRM6-F1
#
_cell.length_a   1.000
_cell.length_b   1.000
_cell.length_c   1.000
_cell.angle_alpha   90.00
_cell.angle_beta   90.00
_cell.angle_gamma   90.00
#
_symmetry.space_group_name_H-M   'P 1'
#
loop_
_entity.id
_entity.type
_entity.pdbx_description
1 polymer ?
#
loop_
_entity_poly.entity_id
_entity_poly.type
_entity_poly.pdbx_seq_one_letter_code
_entity_poly.pdbx_strand_id
1 'polypeptide(L)'
;MKALILLMAIVMMALVYAEKNIFNVLVQDTNVVKDIRAEEENICIKLAIVNLADEITIRISSKDKDLYRPWFNGSVDLQSKGFRGNDVWSDRLQTQANYVEYWHKGRLVLHLQRAIYAFITPLLQKYL
;
A
#
# COMPACT_ATOMS: atom_id res chain seq x y z
N MET A 1 -0.43 -47.22 7.18
CA MET A 1 0.33 -46.14 6.52
C MET A 1 -0.47 -45.49 5.38
N LYS A 2 -1.65 -44.92 5.66
CA LYS A 2 -2.43 -44.16 4.65
C LYS A 2 -3.09 -42.89 5.21
N ALA A 3 -3.29 -42.82 6.54
CA ALA A 3 -3.85 -41.62 7.19
C ALA A 3 -2.86 -40.45 7.34
N LEU A 4 -1.54 -40.71 7.27
CA LEU A 4 -0.52 -39.67 7.49
C LEU A 4 -0.32 -38.74 6.28
N ILE A 5 -0.65 -39.21 5.07
CA ILE A 5 -0.47 -38.45 3.82
C ILE A 5 -1.60 -37.43 3.63
N LEU A 6 -2.80 -37.71 4.15
CA LEU A 6 -3.94 -36.81 4.04
C LEU A 6 -3.80 -35.56 4.93
N LEU A 7 -3.09 -35.67 6.06
CA LEU A 7 -2.87 -34.54 6.97
C LEU A 7 -1.91 -33.50 6.38
N MET A 8 -0.90 -33.92 5.60
CA MET A 8 0.04 -32.99 4.94
C MET A 8 -0.63 -32.19 3.82
N ALA A 9 -1.63 -32.74 3.13
CA ALA A 9 -2.35 -32.02 2.08
C ALA A 9 -3.23 -30.88 2.65
N ILE A 10 -3.76 -31.03 3.86
CA ILE A 10 -4.57 -29.98 4.51
C ILE A 10 -3.68 -28.82 5.00
N VAL A 11 -2.41 -29.08 5.34
CA VAL A 11 -1.47 -28.01 5.74
C VAL A 11 -1.03 -27.15 4.55
N MET A 12 -0.97 -27.69 3.33
CA MET A 12 -0.59 -26.91 2.14
C MET A 12 -1.66 -25.95 1.61
N MET A 13 -2.93 -26.05 2.06
CA MET A 13 -3.98 -25.11 1.65
C MET A 13 -3.99 -23.78 2.44
N ALA A 14 -3.14 -23.64 3.46
CA ALA A 14 -3.25 -22.55 4.44
C ALA A 14 -2.63 -21.20 4.01
N LEU A 15 -2.20 -21.02 2.77
CA LEU A 15 -1.67 -19.74 2.33
C LEU A 15 -2.04 -19.43 0.89
N VAL A 16 -3.35 -19.47 0.61
CA VAL A 16 -3.87 -18.51 -0.36
C VAL A 16 -3.69 -17.13 0.29
N TYR A 17 -2.50 -16.54 0.13
CA TYR A 17 -2.34 -15.10 0.22
C TYR A 17 -3.20 -14.54 -0.91
N ALA A 18 -4.49 -14.34 -0.64
CA ALA A 18 -5.24 -13.37 -1.41
C ALA A 18 -4.41 -12.08 -1.37
N GLU A 19 -4.16 -11.46 -2.53
CA GLU A 19 -3.55 -10.12 -2.64
C GLU A 19 -4.36 -9.17 -1.76
N LYS A 20 -3.97 -9.09 -0.49
CA LYS A 20 -4.74 -8.40 0.51
C LYS A 20 -4.24 -6.98 0.45
N ASN A 21 -5.04 -6.12 -0.18
CA ASN A 21 -4.77 -4.71 -0.14
C ASN A 21 -4.80 -4.27 1.33
N ILE A 22 -3.61 -4.05 1.90
CA ILE A 22 -3.48 -3.69 3.30
C ILE A 22 -3.68 -2.18 3.53
N PHE A 23 -4.07 -1.43 2.50
CA PHE A 23 -4.37 -0.02 2.60
C PHE A 23 -5.81 0.27 2.17
N ASN A 24 -6.54 0.97 3.04
CA ASN A 24 -7.79 1.61 2.70
C ASN A 24 -7.51 2.94 2.00
N VAL A 25 -8.21 3.20 0.90
CA VAL A 25 -8.15 4.48 0.20
C VAL A 25 -9.10 5.46 0.89
N LEU A 26 -8.55 6.52 1.48
CA LEU A 26 -9.31 7.59 2.13
C LEU A 26 -9.63 8.74 1.16
N VAL A 27 -8.70 9.06 0.26
CA VAL A 27 -8.84 10.10 -0.78
C VAL A 27 -8.19 9.60 -2.05
N GLN A 28 -8.82 9.84 -3.20
CA GLN A 28 -8.19 9.66 -4.52
C GLN A 28 -8.77 10.66 -5.52
N ASP A 29 -7.91 11.50 -6.10
CA ASP A 29 -8.23 12.29 -7.30
C ASP A 29 -7.90 11.45 -8.54
N THR A 30 -8.93 10.89 -9.16
CA THR A 30 -8.80 10.02 -10.34
C THR A 30 -8.38 10.77 -11.61
N ASN A 31 -8.31 12.11 -11.58
CA ASN A 31 -7.70 12.89 -12.65
C ASN A 31 -6.17 12.84 -12.60
N VAL A 32 -5.60 12.52 -11.43
CA VAL A 32 -4.14 12.42 -11.24
C VAL A 32 -3.71 10.97 -11.02
N VAL A 33 -4.37 10.23 -10.12
CA VAL A 33 -4.05 8.84 -9.79
C VAL A 33 -5.14 7.91 -10.32
N LYS A 34 -4.82 7.15 -11.37
CA LYS A 34 -5.77 6.26 -12.06
C LYS A 34 -5.97 4.94 -11.35
N ASP A 35 -4.91 4.41 -10.76
CA ASP A 35 -4.95 3.08 -10.14
C ASP A 35 -3.92 2.98 -9.02
N ILE A 36 -4.21 2.11 -8.06
CA ILE A 36 -3.42 1.90 -6.85
C ILE A 36 -3.30 0.40 -6.64
N ARG A 37 -2.06 -0.06 -6.50
CA ARG A 37 -1.76 -1.43 -6.07
C ARG A 37 -0.99 -1.33 -4.76
N ALA A 38 -1.54 -1.94 -3.73
CA ALA A 38 -0.93 -1.99 -2.42
C ALA A 38 -0.91 -3.46 -1.96
N GLU A 39 0.28 -4.01 -1.85
CA GLU A 39 0.52 -5.42 -1.52
C GLU A 39 1.64 -5.48 -0.48
N GLU A 40 1.38 -6.13 0.65
CA GLU A 40 2.32 -6.17 1.77
C GLU A 40 2.78 -4.75 2.14
N GLU A 41 4.08 -4.47 2.15
CA GLU A 41 4.61 -3.13 2.44
C GLU A 41 4.82 -2.27 1.18
N ASN A 42 4.44 -2.75 0.00
CA ASN A 42 4.68 -2.09 -1.28
C ASN A 42 3.44 -1.34 -1.75
N ILE A 43 3.65 -0.11 -2.21
CA ILE A 43 2.62 0.71 -2.85
C ILE A 43 3.12 1.13 -4.22
N CYS A 44 2.30 0.87 -5.24
CA CYS A 44 2.51 1.31 -6.60
C CYS A 44 1.28 2.10 -7.08
N ILE A 45 1.50 3.18 -7.83
CA ILE A 45 0.40 3.98 -8.40
C ILE A 45 0.55 4.12 -9.92
N LYS A 46 -0.58 4.20 -10.63
CA LYS A 46 -0.65 4.68 -12.01
C LYS A 46 -1.09 6.13 -12.03
N LEU A 47 -0.35 6.97 -12.74
CA LEU A 47 -0.76 8.36 -12.99
C LEU A 47 -1.60 8.46 -14.25
N ALA A 48 -2.44 9.49 -14.34
CA ALA A 48 -3.09 9.83 -15.59
C ALA A 48 -2.06 10.22 -16.65
N ILE A 49 -2.38 9.97 -17.92
CA ILE A 49 -1.46 10.21 -19.06
C ILE A 49 -0.95 11.65 -19.08
N VAL A 50 -1.80 12.62 -18.74
CA VAL A 50 -1.45 14.04 -18.70
C VAL A 50 -0.50 14.42 -17.55
N ASN A 51 -0.30 13.52 -16.58
CA ASN A 51 0.54 13.73 -15.39
C ASN A 51 1.77 12.81 -15.34
N LEU A 52 2.07 12.06 -16.41
CA LEU A 52 3.21 11.11 -16.41
C LEU A 52 4.57 11.79 -16.23
N ALA A 53 4.65 13.07 -16.60
CA ALA A 53 5.83 13.92 -16.45
C ALA A 53 5.89 14.67 -15.10
N ASP A 54 4.81 14.62 -14.31
CA ASP A 54 4.69 15.42 -13.10
C ASP A 54 5.42 14.74 -11.92
N GLU A 55 6.05 15.56 -11.08
CA GLU A 55 6.61 15.12 -9.81
C GLU A 55 5.50 14.92 -8.76
N ILE A 56 5.60 13.85 -8.00
CA ILE A 56 4.70 13.55 -6.88
C ILE A 56 5.51 13.51 -5.59
N THR A 57 5.09 14.33 -4.63
CA THR A 57 5.67 14.35 -3.29
C THR A 57 4.93 13.36 -2.40
N ILE A 58 5.67 12.51 -1.72
CA ILE A 58 5.14 11.47 -0.85
C ILE A 58 5.51 11.81 0.59
N ARG A 59 4.53 11.74 1.48
CA ARG A 59 4.67 11.96 2.92
C ARG A 59 4.04 10.81 3.69
N ILE A 60 4.60 10.54 4.86
CA ILE A 60 4.16 9.44 5.73
C ILE A 60 3.96 9.90 7.15
N SER A 61 2.99 9.31 7.85
CA SER A 61 2.73 9.59 9.26
C SER A 61 2.29 8.33 10.03
N SER A 62 2.37 8.39 11.36
CA SER A 62 1.88 7.32 12.24
C SER A 62 0.38 7.46 12.55
N LYS A 63 -0.18 8.66 12.40
CA LYS A 63 -1.57 9.02 12.70
C LYS A 63 -2.14 9.89 11.57
N ASP A 64 -3.45 9.81 11.39
CA ASP A 64 -4.17 10.56 10.36
C ASP A 64 -3.93 12.07 10.54
N LYS A 65 -3.40 12.72 9.50
CA LYS A 65 -3.10 14.17 9.44
C LYS A 65 -2.23 14.71 10.59
N ASP A 66 -1.39 13.86 11.18
CA ASP A 66 -0.42 14.24 12.22
C ASP A 66 0.93 14.65 11.59
N LEU A 67 1.90 14.99 12.44
CA LEU A 67 3.27 15.31 12.05
C LEU A 67 3.87 14.21 11.16
N TYR A 68 4.43 14.65 10.04
CA TYR A 68 5.08 13.76 9.08
C TYR A 68 6.39 13.20 9.62
N ARG A 69 6.66 11.95 9.25
CA ARG A 69 7.89 11.25 9.60
C ARG A 69 8.96 11.48 8.52
N PRO A 70 10.23 11.58 8.91
CA PRO A 70 11.31 11.61 7.94
C PRO A 70 11.43 10.25 7.24
N TRP A 71 11.77 10.30 5.95
CA TRP A 71 12.24 9.18 5.17
C TRP A 71 13.68 8.81 5.56
N PHE A 72 14.22 7.74 4.96
CA PHE A 72 15.58 7.26 5.22
C PHE A 72 16.69 8.30 4.93
N ASN A 73 16.40 9.32 4.12
CA ASN A 73 17.30 10.43 3.80
C ASN A 73 17.17 11.62 4.78
N GLY A 74 16.34 11.51 5.82
CA GLY A 74 16.07 12.57 6.79
C GLY A 74 15.06 13.63 6.33
N SER A 75 14.64 13.63 5.06
CA SER A 75 13.61 14.55 4.54
C SER A 75 12.21 14.04 4.89
N VAL A 76 11.27 14.96 5.13
CA VAL A 76 9.84 14.64 5.22
C VAL A 76 9.23 14.36 3.85
N ASP A 77 9.81 14.96 2.81
CA ASP A 77 9.33 14.85 1.43
C ASP A 77 10.20 13.83 0.67
N LEU A 78 9.55 12.81 0.12
CA LEU A 78 10.14 11.90 -0.86
C LEU A 78 9.57 12.25 -2.24
N GLN A 79 10.44 12.61 -3.17
CA GLN A 79 10.02 12.89 -4.54
C GLN A 79 10.05 11.62 -5.38
N SER A 80 8.89 11.24 -5.93
CA SER A 80 8.79 10.25 -6.99
C SER A 80 8.98 10.97 -8.32
N LYS A 81 10.12 10.71 -8.98
CA LYS A 81 10.49 11.40 -10.22
C LYS A 81 9.46 11.12 -11.34
N GLY A 82 9.06 12.20 -12.01
CA GLY A 82 8.01 12.22 -13.03
C GLY A 82 8.48 11.84 -14.42
N PHE A 83 8.93 10.60 -14.66
CA PHE A 83 8.87 10.07 -16.02
C PHE A 83 8.45 8.61 -15.96
N ARG A 84 7.21 8.37 -16.36
CA ARG A 84 6.64 7.02 -16.45
C ARG A 84 6.14 6.85 -17.88
N GLY A 85 6.39 5.68 -18.47
CA GLY A 85 5.74 5.34 -19.73
C GLY A 85 4.21 5.34 -19.59
N ASN A 86 3.49 5.41 -20.71
CA ASN A 86 2.03 5.28 -20.68
C ASN A 86 1.64 3.95 -20.03
N ASP A 87 0.67 4.00 -19.13
CA ASP A 87 0.16 2.84 -18.37
C ASP A 87 1.21 2.14 -17.47
N VAL A 88 2.32 2.82 -17.17
CA VAL A 88 3.39 2.27 -16.32
C VAL A 88 3.13 2.58 -14.85
N TRP A 89 3.24 1.55 -14.01
CA TRP A 89 3.23 1.66 -12.56
C TRP A 89 4.45 2.45 -12.05
N SER A 90 4.30 3.14 -10.93
CA SER A 90 5.45 3.71 -10.22
C SER A 90 6.48 2.65 -9.83
N ASP A 91 7.68 3.11 -9.51
CA ASP A 91 8.56 2.37 -8.60
C ASP A 91 7.82 2.04 -7.30
N ARG A 92 8.24 0.95 -6.66
CA ARG A 92 7.65 0.46 -5.42
C ARG A 92 8.01 1.41 -4.28
N LEU A 93 6.99 1.99 -3.65
CA LEU A 93 7.16 2.67 -2.38
C LEU A 93 7.04 1.64 -1.25
N GLN A 94 8.11 1.48 -0.47
CA GLN A 94 8.12 0.62 0.71
C GLN A 94 8.03 1.44 1.99
N THR A 95 7.07 1.11 2.85
CA THR A 95 6.91 1.80 4.14
C THR A 95 6.16 0.97 5.17
N GLN A 96 6.51 1.18 6.44
CA GLN A 96 5.79 0.66 7.61
C GLN A 96 4.86 1.72 8.24
N ALA A 97 4.76 2.91 7.66
CA ALA A 97 3.88 3.96 8.16
C ALA A 97 2.40 3.55 8.09
N ASN A 98 1.59 4.09 9.01
CA ASN A 98 0.15 3.82 9.02
C ASN A 98 -0.59 4.64 7.97
N TYR A 99 -0.06 5.80 7.60
CA TYR A 99 -0.68 6.66 6.60
C TYR A 99 0.35 7.08 5.56
N VAL A 100 -0.10 7.14 4.31
CA VAL A 100 0.71 7.55 3.16
C VAL A 100 -0.09 8.55 2.34
N GLU A 101 0.50 9.71 2.10
CA GLU A 101 -0.10 10.80 1.34
C GLU A 101 0.73 11.10 0.10
N TYR A 102 0.06 11.25 -1.03
CA TYR A 102 0.66 11.73 -2.27
C TYR A 102 0.12 13.12 -2.59
N TRP A 103 1.05 14.02 -2.83
CA TRP A 103 0.82 15.43 -3.07
C TRP A 103 1.29 15.79 -4.47
N HIS A 104 0.43 16.45 -5.23
CA HIS A 104 0.72 16.94 -6.56
C HIS A 104 0.45 18.45 -6.61
N LYS A 105 1.48 19.25 -6.92
CA LYS A 105 1.38 20.72 -7.01
C LYS A 105 0.72 21.35 -5.77
N GLY A 106 1.10 20.86 -4.58
CA GLY A 106 0.60 21.33 -3.28
C GLY A 106 -0.79 20.82 -2.89
N ARG A 107 -1.42 19.93 -3.68
CA ARG A 107 -2.74 19.36 -3.39
C ARG A 107 -2.63 17.87 -3.06
N LEU A 108 -3.37 17.44 -2.03
CA LEU A 108 -3.49 16.02 -1.68
C LEU A 108 -4.30 15.31 -2.77
N VAL A 109 -3.70 14.35 -3.46
CA VAL A 109 -4.33 13.60 -4.55
C VAL A 109 -4.55 12.13 -4.23
N LEU A 110 -3.85 11.60 -3.24
CA LEU A 110 -4.10 10.26 -2.72
C LEU A 110 -3.76 10.21 -1.22
N HIS A 111 -4.66 9.62 -0.44
CA HIS A 111 -4.44 9.33 0.96
C HIS A 111 -4.81 7.87 1.25
N LEU A 112 -3.83 7.14 1.77
CA LEU A 112 -3.95 5.74 2.15
C LEU A 112 -3.82 5.58 3.66
N GLN A 113 -4.64 4.70 4.23
CA GLN A 113 -4.55 4.27 5.63
C GLN A 113 -4.29 2.76 5.68
N ARG A 114 -3.28 2.33 6.42
CA ARG A 114 -3.00 0.93 6.64
C ARG A 114 -4.16 0.29 7.41
N ALA A 115 -4.75 -0.73 6.80
CA ALA A 115 -5.74 -1.57 7.43
C ALA A 115 -5.08 -2.33 8.59
N ILE A 116 -5.61 -2.11 9.79
CA ILE A 116 -5.27 -2.91 10.96
C ILE A 116 -6.02 -4.23 10.80
N TYR A 117 -5.44 -5.17 10.09
CA TYR A 117 -5.84 -6.55 10.27
C TYR A 117 -5.23 -7.00 11.58
N ALA A 118 -6.03 -7.01 12.64
CA ALA A 118 -5.72 -7.82 13.80
C ALA A 118 -5.38 -9.21 13.26
N PHE A 119 -4.16 -9.69 13.51
CA PHE A 119 -3.84 -11.10 13.35
C PHE A 119 -4.79 -11.83 14.30
N ILE A 120 -5.97 -12.19 13.82
CA ILE A 120 -6.78 -13.20 14.48
C ILE A 120 -5.99 -14.47 14.22
N THR A 121 -5.11 -14.80 15.16
CA THR A 121 -4.56 -16.15 15.26
C THR A 121 -5.75 -17.11 15.17
N PRO A 122 -5.68 -18.21 14.40
CA PRO A 122 -6.79 -19.15 14.24
C PRO A 122 -7.26 -19.83 15.56
N LEU A 123 -6.74 -19.43 16.71
CA LEU A 123 -7.13 -19.92 18.03
C LEU A 123 -8.51 -19.40 18.51
N LEU A 124 -9.03 -18.31 17.95
CA LEU A 124 -10.27 -17.66 18.45
C LEU A 124 -11.55 -18.08 17.72
N GLN A 125 -11.46 -18.93 16.70
CA GLN A 125 -12.64 -19.44 15.98
C GLN A 125 -13.31 -20.63 16.68
N LYS A 126 -12.77 -21.09 17.82
CA LYS A 126 -13.33 -22.20 18.62
C LYS A 126 -14.29 -21.75 19.74
N TYR A 127 -14.48 -20.44 19.91
CA TYR A 127 -15.28 -19.88 21.02
C TYR A 127 -16.35 -18.87 20.57
N LEU A 128 -16.67 -18.84 19.27
CA LEU A 128 -17.83 -18.12 18.72
C LEU A 128 -18.76 -19.11 18.02
#